data_AF-A0A6J5YDX5-F1
#
_entry.id   AF-A0A6J5YDX5-F1
#
_cell.length_a   1.000
_cell.length_b   1.000
_cell.length_c   1.000
_cell.angle_alpha   90.00
_cell.angle_beta   90.00
_cell.angle_gamma   90.00
#
_symmetry.space_group_name_H-M   'P 1'
#
loop_
_entity.id
_entity.type
_entity.pdbx_description
1 polymer ?
#
loop_
_entity_poly.entity_id
_entity_poly.type
_entity_poly.pdbx_seq_one_letter_code
_entity_poly.pdbx_strand_id
1 'polypeptide(L)'
;MLKSEFLNGLDTSIRLLRLRGLKPSFSNICPQVECLTDRRFTCGHLAQLKFVLPEVIEIKKVLVKDERTSCLKPDLHVTINVDALESDGKAKSEGGGSMNLRKTFRKRLADISKSHPEDLKDLRHDFERAGTLKDARI
;
A
#
# COMPACT_ATOMS: atom_id res chain seq x y z
N MET A 1 7.79 9.36 -6.32
CA MET A 1 7.71 8.28 -7.34
C MET A 1 7.44 6.98 -6.60
N LEU A 2 6.38 6.25 -6.97
CA LEU A 2 6.02 4.98 -6.36
C LEU A 2 7.09 3.93 -6.67
N LYS A 3 7.56 3.20 -5.64
CA LYS A 3 8.68 2.26 -5.78
C LYS A 3 8.25 0.83 -5.53
N SER A 4 8.79 -0.09 -6.32
CA SER A 4 8.51 -1.52 -6.17
C SER A 4 8.96 -2.09 -4.82
N GLU A 5 9.91 -1.44 -4.14
CA GLU A 5 10.34 -1.81 -2.79
C GLU A 5 9.21 -1.67 -1.76
N PHE A 6 8.34 -0.67 -1.89
CA PHE A 6 7.18 -0.51 -0.99
C PHE A 6 6.14 -1.61 -1.18
N LEU A 7 5.92 -2.08 -2.41
CA LEU A 7 5.00 -3.19 -2.66
C LEU A 7 5.53 -4.49 -2.04
N ASN A 8 6.84 -4.76 -2.20
CA ASN A 8 7.48 -5.95 -1.61
C ASN A 8 7.49 -5.87 -0.08
N GLY A 9 7.80 -4.70 0.48
CA GLY A 9 7.73 -4.45 1.91
C GLY A 9 6.31 -4.68 2.44
N LEU A 10 5.30 -4.15 1.76
CA LEU A 10 3.89 -4.32 2.14
C LEU A 10 3.48 -5.79 2.15
N ASP A 11 3.75 -6.54 1.07
CA ASP A 11 3.45 -7.97 0.98
C ASP A 11 4.13 -8.78 2.09
N THR A 12 5.43 -8.51 2.30
CA THR A 12 6.22 -9.19 3.33
C THR A 12 5.68 -8.88 4.73
N SER A 13 5.41 -7.62 5.04
CA SER A 13 4.88 -7.20 6.35
C SER A 13 3.51 -7.82 6.64
N ILE A 14 2.61 -7.85 5.66
CA ILE A 14 1.29 -8.49 5.80
C ILE A 14 1.45 -9.99 6.10
N ARG A 15 2.32 -10.69 5.36
CA ARG A 15 2.60 -12.11 5.59
C ARG A 15 3.19 -12.35 6.98
N LEU A 16 4.16 -11.54 7.40
CA LEU A 16 4.78 -11.65 8.73
C LEU A 16 3.78 -11.39 9.86
N LEU A 17 2.92 -10.37 9.74
CA LEU A 17 1.90 -10.09 10.74
C LEU A 17 0.92 -11.25 10.88
N ARG A 18 0.47 -11.84 9.76
CA ARG A 18 -0.39 -13.04 9.76
C ARG A 18 0.27 -14.23 10.43
N LEU A 19 1.55 -14.49 10.16
CA LEU A 19 2.32 -15.56 10.82
C LEU A 19 2.44 -15.34 12.33
N ARG A 20 2.48 -14.09 12.78
CA ARG A 20 2.48 -13.71 14.22
C ARG A 20 1.08 -13.67 14.84
N GLY A 21 0.02 -13.98 14.08
CA GLY A 21 -1.37 -13.85 14.55
C GLY A 21 -1.83 -12.40 14.74
N LEU A 22 -1.06 -11.41 14.26
CA LEU A 22 -1.39 -10.00 14.35
C LEU A 22 -2.23 -9.56 13.14
N LYS A 23 -3.13 -8.59 13.37
CA LYS A 23 -3.91 -8.00 12.29
C LYS A 23 -3.00 -7.09 11.44
N PRO A 24 -3.06 -7.20 10.10
CA PRO A 24 -2.37 -6.29 9.18
C PRO A 24 -3.07 -4.92 9.13
N SER A 25 -3.00 -4.18 10.23
CA SER A 25 -3.41 -2.77 10.27
C SER A 25 -2.27 -1.86 9.82
N PHE A 26 -2.59 -0.67 9.32
CA PHE A 26 -1.59 0.27 8.83
C PHE A 26 -0.61 0.69 9.93
N SER A 27 -1.09 0.84 11.17
CA SER A 27 -0.23 1.08 12.34
C SER A 27 0.81 -0.02 12.57
N ASN A 28 0.50 -1.28 12.25
CA ASN A 28 1.41 -2.42 12.40
C ASN A 28 2.29 -2.63 11.16
N ILE A 29 1.77 -2.34 9.98
CA ILE A 29 2.45 -2.49 8.70
C ILE A 29 3.52 -1.41 8.54
N CYS A 30 3.18 -0.15 8.83
CA CYS A 30 4.03 1.00 8.54
C CYS A 30 5.45 0.83 9.14
N PRO A 31 5.63 0.56 10.44
CA PRO A 31 6.97 0.38 11.01
C PRO A 31 7.76 -0.78 10.37
N GLN A 32 7.08 -1.86 9.96
CA GLN A 32 7.73 -2.98 9.30
C GLN A 32 8.20 -2.62 7.89
N VAL A 33 7.36 -1.94 7.11
CA VAL A 33 7.74 -1.49 5.76
C VAL A 33 8.89 -0.48 5.85
N GLU A 34 8.83 0.46 6.79
CA GLU A 34 9.90 1.43 7.01
C GLU A 34 11.22 0.74 7.38
N CYS A 35 11.18 -0.27 8.26
CA CYS A 35 12.35 -1.07 8.62
C CYS A 35 12.92 -1.87 7.43
N LEU A 36 12.05 -2.47 6.59
CA LEU A 36 12.48 -3.27 5.44
C LEU A 36 13.03 -2.44 4.27
N THR A 37 12.63 -1.17 4.18
CA THR A 37 12.97 -0.30 3.04
C THR A 37 13.93 0.83 3.38
N ASP A 38 14.22 1.04 4.67
CA ASP A 38 14.98 2.17 5.21
C ASP A 38 14.43 3.54 4.73
N ARG A 39 13.11 3.63 4.59
CA ARG A 39 12.40 4.79 4.02
C ARG A 39 11.05 4.98 4.67
N ARG A 40 10.59 6.23 4.76
CA ARG A 40 9.26 6.56 5.30
C ARG A 40 8.14 5.95 4.46
N PHE A 41 7.16 5.34 5.11
CA PHE A 41 5.97 4.77 4.48
C PHE A 41 4.72 5.50 5.00
N THR A 42 3.94 6.11 4.10
CA THR A 42 2.82 6.96 4.48
C THR A 42 1.52 6.45 3.85
N CYS A 43 0.37 6.95 4.33
CA CYS A 43 -0.92 6.68 3.71
C CYS A 43 -0.93 7.09 2.22
N GLY A 44 -0.17 8.12 1.83
CA GLY A 44 -0.02 8.50 0.43
C GLY A 44 0.68 7.44 -0.41
N HIS A 45 1.71 6.78 0.13
CA HIS A 45 2.34 5.63 -0.55
C HIS A 45 1.36 4.45 -0.69
N LEU A 46 0.59 4.16 0.35
CA LEU A 46 -0.44 3.11 0.29
C LEU A 46 -1.54 3.44 -0.75
N ALA A 47 -1.99 4.70 -0.81
CA ALA A 47 -2.97 5.16 -1.78
C ALA A 47 -2.44 5.02 -3.22
N GLN A 48 -1.18 5.37 -3.45
CA GLN A 48 -0.52 5.16 -4.75
C GLN A 48 -0.44 3.67 -5.12
N LEU A 49 -0.10 2.78 -4.17
CA LEU A 49 -0.12 1.34 -4.43
C LEU A 49 -1.53 0.86 -4.80
N LYS A 50 -2.56 1.28 -4.05
CA LYS A 50 -3.97 0.98 -4.33
C LYS A 50 -4.42 1.51 -5.69
N PHE A 51 -3.95 2.67 -6.12
CA PHE A 51 -4.26 3.23 -7.43
C PHE A 51 -3.66 2.39 -8.58
N VAL A 52 -2.45 1.86 -8.40
CA VAL A 52 -1.81 1.02 -9.43
C VAL A 52 -2.42 -0.38 -9.48
N LEU A 53 -2.80 -0.94 -8.32
CA LEU A 53 -3.37 -2.29 -8.21
C LEU A 53 -4.71 -2.29 -7.44
N PRO A 54 -5.76 -1.64 -7.98
CA PRO A 54 -7.03 -1.49 -7.31
C PRO A 54 -7.75 -2.82 -7.03
N GLU A 55 -7.56 -3.83 -7.87
CA GLU A 55 -8.17 -5.15 -7.69
C GLU A 55 -7.43 -6.03 -6.67
N VAL A 56 -6.14 -5.80 -6.44
CA VAL A 56 -5.32 -6.64 -5.56
C VAL A 56 -5.28 -6.12 -4.13
N ILE A 57 -5.19 -4.79 -3.96
CA ILE A 57 -5.04 -4.18 -2.64
C ILE A 57 -6.41 -3.81 -2.11
N GLU A 58 -6.81 -4.40 -0.99
CA GLU A 58 -8.04 -4.03 -0.29
C GLU A 58 -7.70 -3.25 0.98
N ILE A 59 -8.47 -2.19 1.23
CA ILE A 59 -8.30 -1.33 2.40
C ILE A 59 -9.67 -1.19 3.05
N LYS A 60 -9.77 -1.58 4.33
CA LYS A 60 -10.99 -1.42 5.13
C LYS A 60 -10.70 -0.49 6.29
N LYS A 61 -11.55 0.52 6.49
CA LYS A 61 -11.49 1.35 7.70
C LYS A 61 -11.90 0.50 8.90
N VAL A 62 -11.11 0.56 9.97
CA VAL A 62 -11.37 -0.16 11.21
C VAL A 62 -11.13 0.76 12.39
N LEU A 63 -11.72 0.42 13.54
CA LEU A 63 -11.40 1.04 14.82
C LEU A 63 -10.48 0.10 15.59
N VAL A 64 -9.36 0.62 16.09
CA VAL A 64 -8.40 -0.12 16.91
C VAL A 64 -8.33 0.56 18.27
N LYS A 65 -8.31 -0.23 19.35
CA LYS A 65 -8.12 0.30 20.70
C LYS A 65 -6.67 0.77 20.84
N ASP A 66 -6.49 2.03 21.17
CA ASP A 66 -5.20 2.59 21.55
C ASP A 66 -4.88 2.13 22.97
N GLU A 67 -3.81 1.36 23.16
CA GLU A 67 -3.46 0.81 24.47
C GLU A 67 -3.04 1.89 25.47
N ARG A 68 -2.46 3.00 24.99
CA ARG A 68 -1.99 4.09 25.85
C ARG A 68 -3.13 4.92 26.39
N THR A 69 -4.16 5.19 25.58
CA THR A 69 -5.29 6.05 25.98
C THR A 69 -6.58 5.28 26.28
N SER A 70 -6.62 3.97 25.99
CA SER A 70 -7.83 3.12 26.01
C SER A 70 -8.98 3.57 25.09
N CYS A 71 -8.77 4.58 24.24
CA CYS A 71 -9.75 5.06 23.28
C CYS A 71 -9.72 4.24 21.98
N LEU A 72 -10.81 4.25 21.21
CA LEU A 72 -10.80 3.76 19.84
C LEU A 72 -10.20 4.83 18.91
N LYS A 73 -9.26 4.43 18.07
CA LYS A 73 -8.72 5.27 17.00
C LYS A 73 -9.01 4.66 15.63
N PRO A 74 -9.23 5.48 14.60
CA PRO A 74 -9.34 4.98 13.23
C PRO A 74 -7.99 4.40 12.78
N ASP A 75 -8.05 3.27 12.10
CA ASP A 75 -6.92 2.63 11.43
C ASP A 75 -7.40 2.00 10.11
N LEU A 76 -6.48 1.48 9.32
CA LEU A 76 -6.76 0.84 8.04
C LEU A 76 -6.31 -0.62 8.11
N HIS A 77 -7.23 -1.56 7.92
CA HIS A 77 -6.89 -2.95 7.66
C HIS A 77 -6.54 -3.11 6.19
N VAL A 78 -5.34 -3.64 5.91
CA VAL A 78 -4.82 -3.76 4.55
C VAL A 78 -4.63 -5.24 4.21
N THR A 79 -5.15 -5.66 3.07
CA THR A 79 -4.97 -7.01 2.54
C THR A 79 -4.52 -6.97 1.08
N ILE A 80 -3.75 -7.99 0.69
CA ILE A 80 -3.34 -8.24 -0.69
C ILE A 80 -4.01 -9.55 -1.11
N ASN A 81 -4.89 -9.47 -2.09
CA ASN A 81 -5.55 -10.61 -2.71
C ASN A 81 -4.90 -10.88 -4.08
N VAL A 82 -3.87 -11.73 -4.09
CA VAL A 82 -3.13 -12.05 -5.32
C VAL A 82 -3.98 -12.87 -6.30
N ASP A 83 -4.97 -13.61 -5.81
CA ASP A 83 -5.90 -14.38 -6.66
C ASP A 83 -6.85 -13.48 -7.47
N ALA A 84 -7.02 -12.21 -7.09
CA ALA A 84 -7.78 -11.23 -7.88
C ALA A 84 -7.06 -10.82 -9.17
N LEU A 85 -5.78 -11.18 -9.32
CA LEU A 85 -5.05 -11.00 -10.56
C LEU A 85 -5.42 -12.13 -11.53
N GLU A 86 -6.25 -11.84 -12.52
CA GLU A 86 -6.51 -12.71 -13.67
C GLU A 86 -5.16 -13.13 -14.27
N SER A 87 -4.73 -14.37 -14.00
CA SER A 87 -3.52 -14.90 -14.59
C SER A 87 -3.87 -15.41 -15.98
N ASP A 88 -3.27 -14.83 -16.99
CA ASP A 88 -3.36 -15.29 -18.38
C ASP A 88 -2.79 -16.73 -18.46
N GLY A 89 -3.67 -17.72 -18.23
CA GLY A 89 -3.52 -19.16 -18.49
C GLY A 89 -2.36 -19.95 -17.86
N LYS A 90 -1.41 -19.37 -17.10
CA LYS A 90 -0.20 -20.11 -16.69
C LYS A 90 -0.12 -20.41 -15.18
N ALA A 91 -0.37 -21.68 -14.88
CA ALA A 91 -0.15 -22.45 -13.64
C ALA A 91 0.35 -21.68 -12.40
N LYS A 92 -0.42 -21.80 -11.32
CA LYS A 92 -0.04 -21.40 -9.95
C LYS A 92 1.18 -22.23 -9.50
N SER A 93 2.38 -21.75 -9.80
CA SER A 93 3.61 -22.24 -9.15
C SER A 93 3.58 -21.82 -7.69
N GLU A 94 3.93 -22.73 -6.78
CA GLU A 94 4.30 -22.36 -5.41
C GLU A 94 5.47 -21.35 -5.51
N GLY A 95 5.24 -20.10 -5.09
CA GLY A 95 6.16 -18.96 -5.29
C GLY A 95 5.82 -18.01 -6.46
N GLY A 96 4.87 -18.35 -7.33
CA GLY A 96 4.51 -17.59 -8.54
C GLY A 96 3.69 -16.32 -8.30
N GLY A 97 2.87 -16.27 -7.24
CA GLY A 97 1.97 -15.14 -6.97
C GLY A 97 2.69 -13.80 -6.78
N SER A 98 3.75 -13.76 -5.97
CA SER A 98 4.54 -12.54 -5.72
C SER A 98 5.34 -12.10 -6.96
N MET A 99 5.76 -13.03 -7.81
CA MET A 99 6.44 -12.69 -9.08
C MET A 99 5.45 -12.10 -10.09
N ASN A 100 4.25 -12.67 -10.21
CA ASN A 100 3.20 -12.16 -11.09
C ASN A 100 2.72 -10.77 -10.64
N LEU A 101 2.55 -10.57 -9.33
CA LEU A 101 2.22 -9.27 -8.74
C LEU A 101 3.22 -8.17 -9.14
N ARG A 102 4.52 -8.44 -9.01
CA ARG A 102 5.58 -7.50 -9.38
C ARG A 102 5.61 -7.19 -10.89
N LYS A 103 5.37 -8.20 -11.73
CA LYS A 103 5.31 -8.02 -13.20
C LYS A 103 4.13 -7.11 -13.59
N THR A 104 2.94 -7.39 -13.05
CA THR A 104 1.75 -6.57 -13.29
C THR A 104 1.96 -5.14 -12.80
N PHE A 105 2.51 -4.98 -11.60
CA PHE A 105 2.81 -3.66 -11.06
C PHE A 105 3.74 -2.83 -11.96
N ARG A 106 4.84 -3.45 -12.44
CA ARG A 106 5.78 -2.77 -13.35
C ARG A 106 5.14 -2.44 -14.69
N LYS A 107 4.34 -3.35 -15.26
CA LYS A 107 3.60 -3.11 -16.50
C LYS A 107 2.68 -1.90 -16.36
N ARG A 108 1.85 -1.87 -15.31
CA ARG A 108 0.92 -0.76 -15.07
C ARG A 108 1.61 0.57 -14.82
N LEU A 109 2.72 0.57 -14.07
CA LEU A 109 3.53 1.78 -13.92
C LEU A 109 4.08 2.28 -15.26
N ALA A 110 4.55 1.38 -16.12
CA ALA A 110 5.02 1.74 -17.45
C ALA A 110 3.87 2.30 -18.31
N ASP A 111 2.68 1.69 -18.25
CA ASP A 111 1.51 2.15 -19.01
C ASP A 111 1.06 3.54 -18.53
N ILE A 112 0.96 3.77 -17.21
CA ILE A 112 0.65 5.08 -16.61
C ILE A 112 1.68 6.13 -17.04
N SER A 113 2.97 5.78 -17.04
CA SER A 113 4.04 6.72 -17.44
C SER A 113 3.99 7.10 -18.93
N LYS A 114 3.42 6.23 -19.77
CA LYS A 114 3.27 6.47 -21.21
C LYS A 114 1.98 7.22 -21.54
N SER A 115 0.90 6.96 -20.80
CA SER A 115 -0.39 7.61 -21.07
C SER A 115 -0.46 9.04 -20.56
N HIS A 116 0.39 9.42 -19.59
CA HIS A 116 0.39 10.76 -19.01
C HIS A 116 1.82 11.28 -18.71
N PRO A 117 2.52 11.87 -19.70
CA PRO A 117 3.79 12.56 -19.44
C PRO A 117 3.64 13.82 -18.57
N GLU A 118 2.43 14.42 -18.49
CA GLU A 118 2.18 15.68 -17.76
C GLU A 118 1.45 15.51 -16.40
N ASP A 119 0.56 14.52 -16.23
CA ASP A 119 -0.26 14.38 -15.01
C ASP A 119 0.49 13.83 -13.78
N LEU A 120 1.72 13.34 -13.96
CA LEU A 120 2.59 12.92 -12.86
C LEU A 120 3.05 14.11 -12.00
N LYS A 121 2.93 15.34 -12.52
CA LYS A 121 3.26 16.59 -11.81
C LYS A 121 2.09 17.07 -10.94
N ASP A 122 0.84 16.89 -11.38
CA ASP A 122 -0.35 17.39 -10.68
C ASP A 122 -0.79 16.55 -9.49
N LEU A 123 -0.62 15.22 -9.53
CA LEU A 123 -0.97 14.36 -8.39
C LEU A 123 -0.08 14.62 -7.15
N ARG A 124 1.11 15.19 -7.34
CA ARG A 124 1.96 15.66 -6.25
C ARG A 124 1.38 16.92 -5.59
N HIS A 125 0.78 17.80 -6.38
CA HIS A 125 0.20 19.06 -5.93
C HIS A 125 -1.13 18.87 -5.18
N ASP A 126 -1.97 17.92 -5.58
CA ASP A 126 -3.22 17.63 -4.88
C ASP A 126 -3.01 16.93 -3.52
N PHE A 127 -1.97 16.09 -3.41
CA PHE A 127 -1.63 15.44 -2.13
C PHE A 127 -0.93 16.41 -1.15
N GLU A 128 -0.13 17.36 -1.64
CA GLU A 128 0.43 18.45 -0.84
C GLU A 128 -0.65 19.42 -0.36
N ARG A 129 -1.66 19.73 -1.19
CA ARG A 129 -2.78 20.61 -0.81
C ARG A 129 -3.74 19.98 0.21
N ALA A 130 -3.92 18.65 0.17
CA ALA A 130 -4.69 17.92 1.19
C ALA A 130 -3.92 17.71 2.52
N GLY A 131 -2.59 17.88 2.50
CA GLY A 131 -1.71 17.75 3.68
C GLY A 131 -1.51 19.03 4.49
N THR A 132 -1.98 20.18 4.00
CA THR A 132 -1.87 21.48 4.68
C THR A 132 -3.24 21.99 5.14
N LEU A 133 -3.91 21.23 6.01
CA LEU A 133 -4.84 21.79 7.01
C LEU A 133 -4.26 21.54 8.40
N LYS A 134 -3.12 22.20 8.63
CA LYS A 134 -2.62 22.54 9.95
C LYS A 134 -2.20 24.00 9.88
N ASP A 135 -3.19 24.89 9.76
CA ASP A 135 -3.08 26.30 10.13
C ASP A 135 -4.49 26.93 10.09
N ALA A 136 -5.23 26.68 11.17
CA ALA A 136 -6.19 27.64 11.70
C ALA A 136 -5.99 27.62 13.21
N ARG A 137 -5.30 28.66 13.68
CA ARG A 137 -4.84 28.90 15.04
C ARG A 137 -5.89 29.75 15.77
N ILE A 138 -6.12 29.39 17.04
CA ILE A 138 -6.87 30.08 18.12
C ILE A 138 -8.38 30.07 17.97
#